data_AF-E1YHS5-F1
#
_entry.id   AF-E1YHS5-F1
#
_cell.length_a   1.000
_cell.length_b   1.000
_cell.length_c   1.000
_cell.angle_alpha   90.00
_cell.angle_beta   90.00
_cell.angle_gamma   90.00
#
_symmetry.space_group_name_H-M   'P 1'
#
loop_
_entity.id
_entity.type
_entity.pdbx_description
1 polymer ?
#
loop_
_entity_poly.entity_id
_entity_poly.type
_entity_poly.pdbx_seq_one_letter_code
_entity_poly.pdbx_strand_id
1 'polypeptide(L)'
;MVDNSAVNTVTMAEIYAKQGLFDKAAEIYNKLLEQDPDRDDLIKALSILEETRAEANKDLKKRLIPLFSEWVDLMLCNEKMKLLEKLRDHRRPLDNLK
;
A
#
# COMPACT_ATOMS: atom_id res chain seq x y z
N MET A 1 15.90 -0.10 24.75
CA MET A 1 14.87 -0.92 25.42
C MET A 1 13.73 0.02 25.74
N VAL A 2 12.66 0.00 24.95
CA VAL A 2 11.49 0.84 25.22
C VAL A 2 10.54 -0.01 26.06
N ASP A 3 10.64 0.19 27.37
CA ASP A 3 9.59 -0.14 28.31
C ASP A 3 8.40 0.79 28.00
N ASN A 4 7.50 0.31 27.15
CA ASN A 4 6.21 0.92 26.95
C ASN A 4 5.24 0.09 27.77
N SER A 5 4.87 0.60 28.95
CA SER A 5 3.74 0.13 29.76
C SER A 5 2.40 0.36 29.06
N ALA A 6 2.35 0.18 27.73
CA ALA A 6 1.13 0.15 26.97
C ALA A 6 0.31 -1.04 27.45
N VAL A 7 -0.79 -0.70 28.12
CA VAL A 7 -1.81 -1.67 28.50
C VAL A 7 -2.29 -2.33 27.21
N ASN A 8 -1.85 -3.55 26.96
CA ASN A 8 -2.35 -4.38 25.87
C ASN A 8 -3.80 -4.72 26.22
N THR A 9 -4.74 -4.17 25.46
CA THR A 9 -6.17 -4.40 25.64
C THR A 9 -6.78 -4.79 24.30
N VAL A 10 -7.84 -5.59 24.36
CA VAL A 10 -8.63 -5.98 23.18
C VAL A 10 -9.09 -4.73 22.41
N THR A 11 -9.58 -3.72 23.13
CA THR A 11 -10.03 -2.46 22.54
C THR A 11 -8.91 -1.72 21.79
N MET A 12 -7.68 -1.72 22.30
CA MET A 12 -6.55 -1.11 21.60
C MET A 12 -6.23 -1.85 20.30
N ALA A 13 -6.25 -3.19 20.31
CA ALA A 13 -6.05 -4.00 19.11
C ALA A 13 -7.15 -3.73 18.07
N GLU A 14 -8.41 -3.64 18.49
CA GLU A 14 -9.53 -3.30 17.62
C GLU A 14 -9.41 -1.90 17.01
N ILE A 15 -8.96 -0.90 17.78
CA ILE A 15 -8.73 0.45 17.28
C ILE A 15 -7.63 0.44 16.22
N TYR A 16 -6.52 -0.24 16.46
CA TYR A 16 -5.45 -0.37 15.46
C TYR A 16 -5.92 -1.12 14.21
N ALA A 17 -6.73 -2.17 14.36
CA ALA A 17 -7.32 -2.88 13.23
C ALA A 17 -8.21 -1.96 12.38
N LYS A 18 -9.07 -1.15 13.02
CA LYS A 18 -9.93 -0.17 12.33
C LYS A 18 -9.16 0.93 11.60
N GLN A 19 -7.96 1.27 12.08
CA GLN A 19 -7.06 2.22 11.42
C GLN A 19 -6.25 1.60 10.27
N GLY A 20 -6.38 0.29 10.03
CA GLY A 20 -5.58 -0.44 9.05
C GLY A 20 -4.14 -0.73 9.54
N LEU A 21 -3.84 -0.49 10.81
CA LEU A 21 -2.55 -0.78 11.44
C LEU A 21 -2.49 -2.25 11.86
N PHE A 22 -2.64 -3.15 10.89
CA PHE A 22 -2.81 -4.59 11.11
C PHE A 22 -1.64 -5.22 11.89
N ASP A 23 -0.40 -4.80 11.63
CA ASP A 23 0.78 -5.33 12.34
C ASP A 23 0.75 -5.00 13.85
N LYS A 24 0.34 -3.78 14.21
CA LYS A 24 0.22 -3.36 15.61
C LYS A 24 -0.94 -4.07 16.32
N ALA A 25 -2.05 -4.25 15.62
CA ALA A 25 -3.20 -5.01 16.15
C ALA A 25 -2.82 -6.47 16.42
N ALA A 26 -2.12 -7.12 15.49
CA ALA A 26 -1.64 -8.50 15.64
C ALA A 26 -0.65 -8.64 16.81
N GLU A 27 0.26 -7.68 16.97
CA GLU A 27 1.20 -7.67 18.10
C GLU A 27 0.48 -7.66 19.46
N ILE A 28 -0.58 -6.86 19.60
CA ILE A 28 -1.37 -6.81 20.83
C ILE A 28 -2.14 -8.11 21.06
N TYR A 29 -2.78 -8.66 20.02
CA TYR A 29 -3.49 -9.94 20.14
C TYR A 29 -2.56 -11.08 20.52
N ASN A 30 -1.35 -11.14 19.96
CA ASN A 30 -0.34 -12.13 20.32
C ASN A 30 0.08 -11.99 21.79
N LYS A 31 0.36 -10.77 22.27
CA LYS A 31 0.70 -10.53 23.69
C LYS A 31 -0.43 -10.91 24.65
N LEU A 32 -1.69 -10.75 24.23
CA LEU A 32 -2.84 -11.18 25.03
C LEU A 32 -3.01 -12.71 25.03
N LEU A 33 -2.75 -13.37 23.90
CA LEU A 33 -2.74 -14.83 23.79
C LEU A 33 -1.57 -15.47 24.55
N GLU A 34 -0.43 -14.79 24.69
CA GLU A 34 0.66 -15.25 25.56
C GLU A 34 0.24 -15.33 27.04
N GLN A 35 -0.71 -14.50 27.47
CA GLN A 35 -1.25 -14.50 28.83
C GLN A 35 -2.37 -15.51 29.01
N ASP A 36 -3.21 -15.68 27.99
CA ASP A 36 -4.32 -16.63 27.97
C ASP A 36 -4.41 -17.31 26.59
N PRO A 37 -3.71 -18.46 26.41
CA PRO A 37 -3.60 -19.11 25.10
C PRO A 37 -4.91 -19.70 24.56
N ASP A 38 -5.85 -20.06 25.45
CA ASP A 38 -7.11 -20.73 25.09
C ASP A 38 -8.27 -19.73 24.87
N ARG A 39 -7.95 -18.45 24.73
CA ARG A 39 -8.94 -17.41 24.52
C ARG A 39 -9.44 -17.41 23.07
N ASP A 40 -10.47 -18.21 22.82
CA ASP A 40 -11.13 -18.39 21.52
C ASP A 40 -11.53 -17.08 20.83
N ASP A 41 -11.89 -16.05 21.60
CA ASP A 41 -12.28 -14.75 21.05
C ASP A 41 -11.10 -14.01 20.40
N LEU A 42 -9.91 -14.07 20.99
CA LEU A 42 -8.68 -13.49 20.45
C LEU A 42 -8.17 -14.27 19.23
N ILE A 43 -8.24 -15.60 19.27
CA ILE A 43 -7.86 -16.44 18.12
C ILE A 43 -8.72 -16.09 16.91
N LYS A 44 -10.04 -15.99 17.10
CA LYS A 44 -10.98 -15.57 16.05
C LYS A 44 -10.70 -14.15 15.57
N ALA A 45 -10.47 -13.20 16.49
CA ALA A 45 -10.17 -11.82 16.15
C ALA A 45 -8.87 -11.70 15.32
N LEU A 46 -7.83 -12.47 15.66
CA LEU A 46 -6.57 -12.52 14.94
C LEU A 46 -6.75 -13.12 13.53
N SER A 47 -7.51 -14.21 13.40
CA SER A 47 -7.82 -14.80 12.09
C SER A 47 -8.55 -13.81 11.17
N ILE A 48 -9.58 -13.13 11.67
CA ILE A 48 -10.34 -12.13 10.91
C ILE A 48 -9.44 -10.95 10.52
N LEU A 49 -8.53 -10.54 11.41
CA LEU A 49 -7.57 -9.47 11.14
C LEU A 49 -6.65 -9.82 9.97
N GLU A 50 -6.14 -11.06 9.92
CA GLU A 50 -5.26 -11.51 8.84
C GLU A 50 -5.98 -11.59 7.49
N GLU A 51 -7.21 -12.10 7.47
CA GLU A 51 -8.06 -12.11 6.28
C GLU A 51 -8.32 -10.68 5.77
N THR A 52 -8.69 -9.77 6.68
CA THR A 52 -8.94 -8.37 6.35
C THR A 52 -7.69 -7.69 5.79
N ARG A 53 -6.52 -7.96 6.38
CA ARG A 53 -5.23 -7.46 5.91
C ARG A 53 -4.92 -7.98 4.50
N ALA A 54 -5.16 -9.26 4.25
CA ALA A 54 -4.90 -9.89 2.96
C ALA A 54 -5.77 -9.28 1.85
N GLU A 55 -7.07 -9.10 2.09
CA GLU A 55 -7.96 -8.51 1.11
C GLU A 55 -7.65 -7.03 0.87
N ALA A 56 -7.38 -6.25 1.93
CA ALA A 56 -6.96 -4.85 1.80
C ALA A 56 -5.68 -4.70 0.95
N ASN A 57 -4.68 -5.58 1.15
CA ASN A 57 -3.46 -5.59 0.35
C ASN A 57 -3.72 -5.97 -1.11
N LYS A 58 -4.59 -6.94 -1.35
CA LYS A 58 -4.97 -7.37 -2.69
C LYS A 58 -5.68 -6.24 -3.44
N ASP A 59 -6.61 -5.55 -2.80
CA ASP A 59 -7.33 -4.42 -3.38
C ASP A 59 -6.42 -3.21 -3.62
N LEU A 60 -5.50 -2.93 -2.70
CA LEU A 60 -4.47 -1.92 -2.91
C LEU A 60 -3.63 -2.25 -4.14
N LYS A 61 -3.14 -3.49 -4.29
CA LYS A 61 -2.37 -3.93 -5.46
C LYS A 61 -3.16 -3.81 -6.76
N LYS A 62 -4.41 -4.28 -6.78
CA LYS A 62 -5.30 -4.17 -7.96
C LYS A 62 -5.48 -2.73 -8.43
N ARG A 63 -5.51 -1.76 -7.51
CA ARG A 63 -5.67 -0.34 -7.82
C ARG A 63 -4.35 0.33 -8.19
N LEU A 64 -3.29 0.03 -7.44
CA LEU A 64 -2.00 0.70 -7.57
C LEU A 64 -1.24 0.26 -8.82
N ILE A 65 -1.27 -1.03 -9.16
CA ILE A 65 -0.56 -1.56 -10.33
C ILE A 65 -0.97 -0.85 -11.63
N PRO A 66 -2.27 -0.78 -12.01
CA PRO A 66 -2.66 -0.12 -13.26
C PRO A 66 -2.37 1.38 -13.25
N LEU A 67 -2.56 2.07 -12.12
CA LEU A 67 -2.23 3.50 -12.00
C LEU A 67 -0.73 3.76 -12.16
N PHE A 68 0.10 2.89 -11.59
CA PHE A 68 1.54 3.00 -11.73
C PHE A 68 1.99 2.69 -13.16
N SER A 69 1.41 1.68 -13.79
CA SER A 69 1.65 1.38 -15.21
C SER A 69 1.26 2.53 -16.11
N GLU A 70 0.07 3.11 -15.92
CA GLU A 70 -0.40 4.28 -16.69
C GLU A 70 0.54 5.48 -16.48
N TRP A 71 0.98 5.73 -15.25
CA TRP A 71 1.94 6.79 -14.97
C TRP A 71 3.29 6.56 -15.66
N VAL A 72 3.80 5.32 -15.65
CA VAL A 72 5.01 4.94 -16.39
C VAL A 72 4.81 5.13 -17.89
N ASP A 73 3.68 4.71 -18.43
CA ASP A 73 3.34 4.87 -19.85
C ASP A 73 3.28 6.35 -20.24
N LEU A 74 2.68 7.20 -19.41
CA LEU A 74 2.64 8.64 -19.60
C LEU A 74 4.03 9.28 -19.56
N MET A 75 4.88 8.87 -18.61
CA MET A 75 6.27 9.34 -18.53
C MET A 75 7.07 8.95 -19.77
N LEU A 76 6.94 7.70 -20.24
CA LEU A 76 7.60 7.23 -21.45
C LEU A 76 7.05 7.90 -22.71
N CYS A 77 5.73 8.17 -22.77
CA CYS A 77 5.12 8.93 -23.85
C CYS A 77 5.57 10.40 -23.85
N ASN A 78 5.75 11.01 -22.68
CA ASN A 78 6.26 12.37 -22.56
C ASN A 78 7.70 12.49 -23.08
N GLU A 79 8.57 11.53 -22.77
CA GLU A 79 9.92 11.49 -23.32
C GLU A 79 9.92 11.31 -24.85
N LYS A 80 9.05 10.44 -25.38
CA LYS A 80 8.84 10.30 -26.83
C LYS A 80 8.35 11.60 -27.47
N MET A 81 7.46 12.33 -26.82
CA MET A 81 6.99 13.63 -27.30
C MET A 81 8.11 14.67 -27.35
N LYS A 82 8.94 14.79 -26.31
CA LYS A 82 10.11 15.69 -26.33
C LYS A 82 11.07 15.38 -27.49
N LEU A 83 11.26 14.09 -27.81
CA LEU A 83 12.07 13.67 -28.96
C LEU A 83 11.42 14.03 -30.30
N LEU A 84 10.10 13.86 -30.43
CA LEU A 84 9.35 14.25 -31.63
C LEU A 84 9.35 15.77 -31.85
N GLU A 85 9.24 16.58 -30.79
CA GLU A 85 9.38 18.03 -30.89
C GLU A 85 10.76 18.44 -31.41
N LYS A 86 11.83 17.85 -30.86
CA LYS A 86 13.19 18.09 -31.35
C LYS A 86 13.35 17.72 -32.82
N LEU A 87 12.80 16.58 -33.25
CA LEU A 87 12.86 16.13 -34.65
C LEU A 87 12.00 16.99 -35.60
N ARG A 88 10.88 17.52 -35.13
CA ARG A 88 10.05 18.50 -35.86
C ARG A 88 10.80 19.80 -36.09
N ASP A 89 11.46 20.31 -35.05
CA ASP A 89 12.19 21.58 -35.13
C ASP A 89 13.45 21.47 -36.00
N HIS A 90 14.10 20.30 -36.02
CA HIS A 90 15.23 20.01 -36.91
C HIS A 90 14.81 19.78 -38.38
N ARG A 91 13.54 19.45 -38.66
CA ARG A 91 13.00 19.33 -40.03
C ARG A 91 12.43 20.62 -40.61
N ARG A 92 12.42 21.72 -39.85
CA ARG A 92 12.08 23.08 -40.32
C ARG A 92 13.27 23.88 -40.90
N PRO A 93 14.04 23.33 -41.87
CA PRO A 93 14.72 24.22 -42.81
C PRO A 93 14.54 23.86 -44.30
N LEU A 94 13.50 23.12 -44.70
CA LEU A 94 13.33 22.70 -46.11
C LEU A 94 12.10 23.25 -46.85
N ASP A 95 11.18 23.96 -46.19
CA ASP A 95 10.07 24.65 -46.89
C ASP A 95 10.45 26.02 -47.50
N ASN A 96 11.73 26.39 -47.44
CA ASN A 96 12.24 27.66 -47.98
C ASN A 96 13.20 27.49 -49.18
N LEU A 97 13.20 26.34 -49.86
CA LEU A 97 13.81 26.23 -51.19
C LEU A 97 12.72 26.31 -52.27
N LYS A 98 12.53 27.55 -52.70
CA LYS A 98 12.14 28.06 -54.03
C LYS A 98 11.70 27.06 -55.09
#